data_AF-A0A9Q9BI68-F1
#
_entry.id   AF-A0A9Q9BI68-F1
#
_cell.length_a   1.000
_cell.length_b   1.000
_cell.length_c   1.000
_cell.angle_alpha   90.00
_cell.angle_beta   90.00
_cell.angle_gamma   90.00
#
_symmetry.space_group_name_H-M   'P 1'
#
loop_
_entity.id
_entity.type
_entity.pdbx_description
1 polymer ?
#
loop_
_entity_poly.entity_id
_entity_poly.type
_entity_poly.pdbx_seq_one_letter_code
_entity_poly.pdbx_strand_id
1 'polypeptide(L)'
;MKNFSKFAQIVFFALLIVSAVFVVSCGGNGNAVLNKDKPLVFFNRQPSDPTTGKIDMTSMNWNDKTYYVGFDAAGGGAVQGKLITDFLASADASLDRNEDGIIGYVLCIGDVGHNDSKARTEGIRKALGTWAGSTDPGKTKQGSVTIAGKTFDVIELEGKAMTGTDGSTWNANAATEAMGGWATKFADQIDMVVSNNDGMAMGCLQASNYPAGVPIFGYDANADAIEAVGKGLLTGTVSQNVDAQATATLQVLRNLLDGLKGTDVYTKGITAADSYGNKISAPVQYWADVKAVMAANSGVTKANYKNYLGGTRDAGIKQTNAPKKKVLLTIYNSGDNFLSSSYLPALKYYAPLLNIELTIVQGDGQNESSCLDKFTNLNNFDAFAVNMVKTNSGSNYTDKLKY
;
A
#
# COMPACT_ATOMS: atom_id res chain seq x y z
N MET A 1 17.78 54.63 -90.13
CA MET A 1 19.09 54.32 -89.48
C MET A 1 18.81 53.81 -88.09
N LYS A 2 19.46 52.70 -87.75
CA LYS A 2 19.21 51.83 -86.60
C LYS A 2 19.72 52.42 -85.28
N ASN A 3 19.00 52.14 -84.19
CA ASN A 3 19.46 51.49 -82.94
C ASN A 3 19.25 52.21 -81.59
N PHE A 4 18.54 51.48 -80.70
CA PHE A 4 18.67 51.30 -79.22
C PHE A 4 18.65 52.56 -78.31
N SER A 5 18.08 52.58 -77.09
CA SER A 5 17.35 51.62 -76.26
C SER A 5 16.60 52.41 -75.16
N LYS A 6 15.54 51.81 -74.64
CA LYS A 6 14.74 52.19 -73.45
C LYS A 6 15.57 52.66 -72.24
N PHE A 7 15.03 53.60 -71.47
CA PHE A 7 15.04 53.54 -69.99
C PHE A 7 13.82 54.31 -69.43
N ALA A 8 13.04 53.62 -68.60
CA ALA A 8 11.79 54.06 -68.02
C ALA A 8 12.00 54.76 -66.67
N GLN A 9 11.06 55.65 -66.35
CA GLN A 9 11.00 56.50 -65.17
C GLN A 9 10.87 55.74 -63.85
N ILE A 10 11.53 56.32 -62.85
CA ILE A 10 11.55 56.00 -61.43
C ILE A 10 10.18 56.30 -60.80
N VAL A 11 9.61 55.34 -60.08
CA VAL A 11 8.56 55.58 -59.07
C VAL A 11 8.93 54.82 -57.80
N PHE A 12 9.01 55.56 -56.70
CA PHE A 12 9.26 55.09 -55.35
C PHE A 12 8.13 54.17 -54.86
N PHE A 13 8.48 52.97 -54.38
CA PHE A 13 7.66 52.20 -53.45
C PHE A 13 8.52 51.85 -52.23
N ALA A 14 8.06 52.26 -51.04
CA ALA A 14 8.68 51.89 -49.78
C ALA A 14 8.39 50.40 -49.50
N LEU A 15 9.44 49.59 -49.41
CA LEU A 15 9.37 48.17 -49.06
C LEU A 15 9.67 48.01 -47.57
N LEU A 16 8.69 47.50 -46.82
CA LEU A 16 8.90 47.02 -45.45
C LEU A 16 9.76 45.75 -45.51
N ILE A 17 10.96 45.79 -44.95
CA ILE A 17 11.83 44.61 -44.80
C ILE A 17 11.32 43.81 -43.59
N VAL A 18 10.68 42.67 -43.86
CA VAL A 18 10.52 41.60 -42.87
C VAL A 18 11.62 40.58 -43.12
N SER A 19 12.61 40.57 -42.22
CA SER A 19 13.71 39.62 -42.22
C SER A 19 13.18 38.20 -41.94
N ALA A 20 13.03 37.39 -42.98
CA ALA A 20 12.80 35.95 -42.82
C ALA A 20 14.12 35.28 -42.40
N VAL A 21 14.32 35.11 -41.09
CA VAL A 21 15.30 34.16 -40.57
C VAL A 21 14.74 32.77 -40.81
N PHE A 22 15.25 32.08 -41.84
CA PHE A 22 15.09 30.64 -42.00
C PHE A 22 15.82 29.94 -40.86
N VAL A 23 15.10 29.62 -39.79
CA VAL A 23 15.54 28.60 -38.84
C VAL A 23 15.36 27.26 -39.53
N VAL A 24 16.47 26.69 -40.00
CA VAL A 24 16.55 25.26 -40.31
C VAL A 24 16.27 24.53 -39.00
N SER A 25 15.03 24.08 -38.84
CA SER A 25 14.64 23.16 -37.78
C SER A 25 15.39 21.85 -38.02
N CYS A 26 16.44 21.63 -37.25
CA CYS A 26 17.05 20.31 -37.13
C CYS A 26 15.98 19.37 -36.59
N GLY A 27 15.57 18.43 -37.44
CA GLY A 27 14.54 17.44 -37.16
C GLY A 27 14.84 16.64 -35.89
N GLY A 28 13.97 16.85 -34.92
CA GLY A 28 13.71 15.94 -33.82
C GLY A 28 12.19 15.76 -33.70
N ASN A 29 11.58 15.09 -34.68
CA ASN A 29 10.19 14.64 -34.58
C ASN A 29 10.12 13.47 -33.57
N GLY A 30 10.23 13.79 -32.29
CA GLY A 30 9.76 12.92 -31.22
C GLY A 30 8.40 13.44 -30.80
N ASN A 31 7.32 12.78 -31.21
CA ASN A 31 6.00 13.04 -30.63
C ASN A 31 6.11 12.85 -29.11
N ALA A 32 6.08 13.94 -28.35
CA ALA A 32 6.09 13.88 -26.90
C ALA A 32 4.89 13.03 -26.43
N VAL A 33 5.14 12.05 -25.56
CA VAL A 33 4.07 11.22 -25.00
C VAL A 33 3.23 12.09 -24.07
N LEU A 34 1.96 12.27 -24.40
CA LEU A 34 1.00 13.03 -23.59
C LEU A 34 0.78 12.33 -22.24
N ASN A 35 0.52 13.09 -21.18
CA ASN A 35 0.35 12.53 -19.83
C ASN A 35 -0.76 11.48 -19.76
N LYS A 36 -1.82 11.65 -20.56
CA LYS A 36 -2.95 10.71 -20.64
C LYS A 36 -2.56 9.33 -21.16
N ASP A 37 -1.45 9.23 -21.90
CA ASP A 37 -0.99 7.99 -22.52
C ASP A 37 0.14 7.31 -21.73
N LYS A 38 0.63 7.97 -20.66
CA LYS A 38 1.71 7.47 -19.80
C LYS A 38 1.20 6.40 -18.81
N PRO A 39 2.07 5.49 -18.35
CA PRO A 39 1.73 4.50 -17.33
C PRO A 39 1.31 5.11 -16.00
N LEU A 40 0.32 4.50 -15.37
CA LEU A 40 -0.20 4.87 -14.06
C LEU A 40 -0.37 3.63 -13.20
N VAL A 41 0.28 3.57 -12.04
CA VAL A 41 0.08 2.48 -11.08
C VAL A 41 -0.51 3.04 -9.79
N PHE A 42 -1.76 2.69 -9.48
CA PHE A 42 -2.26 2.86 -8.12
C PHE A 42 -1.60 1.81 -7.22
N PHE A 43 -1.28 2.15 -5.97
CA PHE A 43 -0.68 1.16 -5.07
C PHE A 43 -1.09 1.34 -3.61
N ASN A 44 -1.05 0.23 -2.88
CA ASN A 44 -1.44 0.09 -1.47
C ASN A 44 -2.94 0.40 -1.22
N ARG A 45 -3.44 1.58 -1.59
CA ARG A 45 -4.86 1.99 -1.48
C ARG A 45 -5.53 1.87 -2.85
N GLN A 46 -6.32 0.81 -3.05
CA GLN A 46 -6.98 0.56 -4.32
C GLN A 46 -8.07 1.60 -4.61
N PRO A 47 -8.24 2.06 -5.86
CA PRO A 47 -9.40 2.87 -6.23
C PRO A 47 -10.70 2.12 -5.96
N SER A 48 -11.51 2.62 -5.04
CA SER A 48 -12.74 1.98 -4.61
C SER A 48 -13.69 2.95 -3.92
N ASP A 49 -14.97 2.59 -3.88
CA ASP A 49 -15.93 3.24 -3.02
C ASP A 49 -15.61 2.98 -1.54
N PRO A 50 -15.43 4.01 -0.69
CA PRO A 50 -14.99 3.85 0.70
C PRO A 50 -16.05 3.20 1.60
N THR A 51 -17.32 3.18 1.18
CA THR A 51 -18.41 2.59 1.95
C THR A 51 -18.54 1.10 1.65
N THR A 52 -18.66 0.76 0.37
CA THR A 52 -18.95 -0.59 -0.13
C THR A 52 -17.71 -1.42 -0.45
N GLY A 53 -16.54 -0.79 -0.64
CA GLY A 53 -15.32 -1.45 -1.10
C GLY A 53 -15.33 -1.81 -2.58
N LYS A 54 -16.40 -1.47 -3.32
CA LYS A 54 -16.49 -1.74 -4.76
C LYS A 54 -15.39 -1.01 -5.51
N ILE A 55 -14.59 -1.75 -6.30
CA ILE A 55 -13.49 -1.18 -7.08
C ILE A 55 -14.01 -0.17 -8.11
N ASP A 56 -13.36 0.99 -8.16
CA ASP A 56 -13.64 2.03 -9.15
C ASP A 56 -12.97 1.69 -10.48
N MET A 57 -13.69 0.95 -11.31
CA MET A 57 -13.23 0.60 -12.65
C MET A 57 -13.13 1.81 -13.59
N THR A 58 -13.70 2.97 -13.26
CA THR A 58 -13.49 4.20 -14.04
C THR A 58 -12.04 4.64 -13.93
N SER A 59 -11.52 4.72 -12.69
CA SER A 59 -10.11 5.02 -12.44
C SER A 59 -9.19 3.92 -12.99
N MET A 60 -9.53 2.64 -12.80
CA MET A 60 -8.70 1.52 -13.31
C MET A 60 -8.66 1.42 -14.83
N ASN A 61 -9.69 1.92 -15.52
CA ASN A 61 -9.77 1.97 -16.99
C ASN A 61 -9.37 3.33 -17.57
N TRP A 62 -8.67 4.18 -16.79
CA TRP A 62 -8.13 5.45 -17.28
C TRP A 62 -7.38 5.32 -18.62
N ASN A 63 -6.45 4.36 -18.71
CA ASN A 63 -5.86 3.92 -19.95
C ASN A 63 -5.42 2.44 -19.89
N ASP A 64 -4.89 1.91 -20.99
CA ASP A 64 -4.40 0.52 -21.11
C ASP A 64 -3.14 0.23 -20.28
N LYS A 65 -2.51 1.26 -19.73
CA LYS A 65 -1.30 1.23 -18.90
C LYS A 65 -1.59 1.55 -17.43
N THR A 66 -2.86 1.54 -17.03
CA THR A 66 -3.29 1.71 -15.63
C THR A 66 -3.36 0.36 -14.92
N TYR A 67 -2.67 0.21 -13.79
CA TYR A 67 -2.71 -1.01 -12.96
C TYR A 67 -2.83 -0.66 -11.48
N TYR A 68 -3.20 -1.65 -10.66
CA TYR A 68 -3.11 -1.57 -9.21
C TYR A 68 -2.05 -2.56 -8.70
N VAL A 69 -1.31 -2.18 -7.68
CA VAL A 69 -0.39 -3.07 -6.96
C VAL A 69 -0.72 -3.05 -5.47
N GLY A 70 -0.94 -4.22 -4.90
CA GLY A 70 -1.26 -4.36 -3.49
C GLY A 70 -1.16 -5.81 -3.03
N PHE A 71 -2.07 -6.20 -2.15
CA PHE A 71 -2.22 -7.56 -1.67
C PHE A 71 -3.72 -7.88 -1.55
N ASP A 72 -4.05 -9.17 -1.47
CA ASP A 72 -5.43 -9.58 -1.17
C ASP A 72 -5.78 -9.23 0.28
N ALA A 73 -6.48 -8.13 0.50
CA ALA A 73 -6.87 -7.68 1.82
C ALA A 73 -7.77 -8.70 2.55
N ALA A 74 -8.75 -9.28 1.85
CA ALA A 74 -9.68 -10.27 2.40
C ALA A 74 -8.97 -11.58 2.75
N GLY A 75 -8.15 -12.10 1.83
CA GLY A 75 -7.26 -13.24 2.10
C GLY A 75 -6.29 -12.95 3.24
N GLY A 76 -5.83 -11.69 3.35
CA GLY A 76 -5.00 -11.21 4.44
C GLY A 76 -5.66 -11.33 5.81
N GLY A 77 -6.89 -10.83 5.93
CA GLY A 77 -7.69 -10.98 7.15
C GLY A 77 -7.91 -12.45 7.53
N ALA A 78 -8.13 -13.33 6.55
CA ALA A 78 -8.23 -14.76 6.79
C ALA A 78 -6.91 -15.37 7.29
N VAL A 79 -5.75 -14.93 6.76
CA VAL A 79 -4.43 -15.34 7.26
C VAL A 79 -4.22 -14.89 8.71
N GLN A 80 -4.63 -13.67 9.07
CA GLN A 80 -4.55 -13.18 10.45
C GLN A 80 -5.46 -13.97 11.39
N GLY A 81 -6.70 -14.23 10.98
CA GLY A 81 -7.62 -15.08 11.72
C GLY A 81 -7.05 -16.49 11.94
N LYS A 82 -6.48 -17.09 10.88
CA LYS A 82 -5.82 -18.39 10.97
C LYS A 82 -4.61 -18.38 11.92
N LEU A 83 -3.78 -17.34 11.84
CA LEU A 83 -2.63 -17.17 12.74
C LEU A 83 -3.06 -17.20 14.21
N ILE A 84 -4.16 -16.53 14.53
CA ILE A 84 -4.74 -16.49 15.88
C ILE A 84 -5.28 -17.87 16.26
N THR A 85 -6.09 -18.51 15.41
CA THR A 85 -6.67 -19.83 15.74
C THR A 85 -5.61 -20.93 15.83
N ASP A 86 -4.55 -20.87 15.03
CA ASP A 86 -3.41 -21.80 15.13
C ASP A 86 -2.69 -21.64 16.48
N PHE A 87 -2.52 -20.39 16.95
CA PHE A 87 -1.99 -20.13 18.29
C PHE A 87 -2.91 -20.72 19.37
N LEU A 88 -4.22 -20.42 19.33
CA LEU A 88 -5.21 -20.91 20.29
C LEU A 88 -5.27 -22.44 20.34
N ALA A 89 -5.17 -23.11 19.19
CA ALA A 89 -5.16 -24.58 19.12
C ALA A 89 -3.97 -25.22 19.86
N SER A 90 -2.87 -24.47 20.03
CA SER A 90 -1.67 -24.90 20.75
C SER A 90 -1.55 -24.32 22.17
N ALA A 91 -2.48 -23.46 22.57
CA ALA A 91 -2.45 -22.78 23.86
C ALA A 91 -2.88 -23.72 25.02
N ASP A 92 -2.41 -23.40 26.22
CA ASP A 92 -2.86 -24.03 27.46
C ASP A 92 -4.19 -23.42 27.93
N ALA A 93 -4.95 -24.16 28.75
CA ALA A 93 -6.18 -23.65 29.34
C ALA A 93 -5.93 -22.41 30.24
N SER A 94 -4.70 -22.20 30.74
CA SER A 94 -4.30 -21.00 31.46
C SER A 94 -4.31 -19.72 30.61
N LEU A 95 -4.65 -19.80 29.32
CA LEU A 95 -4.93 -18.62 28.50
C LEU A 95 -6.16 -17.87 29.00
N ASP A 96 -7.18 -18.58 29.50
CA ASP A 96 -8.28 -18.00 30.27
C ASP A 96 -7.73 -17.59 31.64
N ARG A 97 -7.44 -16.30 31.79
CA ARG A 97 -6.64 -15.78 32.91
C ARG A 97 -7.43 -15.68 34.21
N ASN A 98 -8.76 -15.54 34.12
CA ASN A 98 -9.64 -15.39 35.27
C ASN A 98 -10.49 -16.65 35.54
N GLU A 99 -10.33 -17.70 34.73
CA GLU A 99 -11.01 -18.99 34.82
C GLU A 99 -12.54 -18.90 34.70
N ASP A 100 -13.04 -17.91 33.96
CA ASP A 100 -14.48 -17.69 33.79
C ASP A 100 -15.10 -18.48 32.61
N GLY A 101 -14.27 -19.21 31.85
CA GLY A 101 -14.69 -19.98 30.67
C GLY A 101 -14.85 -19.14 29.40
N ILE A 102 -14.43 -17.88 29.43
CA ILE A 102 -14.47 -16.93 28.32
C ILE A 102 -13.04 -16.60 27.90
N ILE A 103 -12.81 -16.50 26.59
CA ILE A 103 -11.63 -15.86 26.03
C ILE A 103 -12.03 -14.43 25.63
N GLY A 104 -11.70 -13.48 26.47
CA GLY A 104 -11.92 -12.05 26.24
C GLY A 104 -10.81 -11.44 25.39
N TYR A 105 -11.17 -10.71 24.33
CA TYR A 105 -10.19 -9.95 23.55
C TYR A 105 -10.59 -8.50 23.33
N VAL A 106 -9.59 -7.63 23.25
CA VAL A 106 -9.74 -6.24 22.78
C VAL A 106 -9.20 -6.10 21.37
N LEU A 107 -9.82 -5.23 20.56
CA LEU A 107 -9.49 -5.07 19.15
C LEU A 107 -9.16 -3.61 18.79
N CYS A 108 -7.92 -3.39 18.33
CA CYS A 108 -7.48 -2.12 17.74
C CYS A 108 -7.86 -2.07 16.25
N ILE A 109 -8.85 -1.24 15.92
CA ILE A 109 -9.34 -1.03 14.54
C ILE A 109 -8.61 0.17 13.93
N GLY A 110 -8.25 0.06 12.65
CA GLY A 110 -7.60 1.13 11.90
C GLY A 110 -8.56 2.22 11.40
N ASP A 111 -8.28 2.75 10.20
CA ASP A 111 -9.23 3.59 9.46
C ASP A 111 -10.48 2.78 9.07
N VAL A 112 -11.61 3.07 9.69
CA VAL A 112 -12.89 2.36 9.45
C VAL A 112 -13.37 2.45 7.99
N GLY A 113 -12.94 3.47 7.24
CA GLY A 113 -13.22 3.61 5.81
C GLY A 113 -12.29 2.80 4.91
N HIS A 114 -11.19 2.27 5.46
CA HIS A 114 -10.17 1.56 4.70
C HIS A 114 -10.49 0.08 4.52
N ASN A 115 -10.31 -0.42 3.29
CA ASN A 115 -10.59 -1.82 2.96
C ASN A 115 -9.78 -2.80 3.82
N ASP A 116 -8.51 -2.47 4.13
CA ASP A 116 -7.68 -3.34 4.96
C ASP A 116 -8.22 -3.47 6.38
N SER A 117 -8.69 -2.38 7.01
CA SER A 117 -9.27 -2.44 8.35
C SER A 117 -10.51 -3.32 8.38
N LYS A 118 -11.38 -3.16 7.37
CA LYS A 118 -12.59 -3.97 7.21
C LYS A 118 -12.23 -5.45 7.06
N ALA A 119 -11.36 -5.77 6.12
CA ALA A 119 -10.97 -7.13 5.82
C ALA A 119 -10.26 -7.83 7.01
N ARG A 120 -9.34 -7.14 7.68
CA ARG A 120 -8.62 -7.67 8.86
C ARG A 120 -9.60 -7.89 10.02
N THR A 121 -10.46 -6.92 10.33
CA THR A 121 -11.49 -7.03 11.37
C THR A 121 -12.47 -8.15 11.09
N GLU A 122 -12.97 -8.27 9.86
CA GLU A 122 -13.86 -9.34 9.44
C GLU A 122 -13.18 -10.72 9.58
N GLY A 123 -11.93 -10.84 9.12
CA GLY A 123 -11.15 -12.08 9.24
C GLY A 123 -10.95 -12.55 10.68
N ILE A 124 -10.55 -11.63 11.57
CA ILE A 124 -10.41 -11.88 13.01
C ILE A 124 -11.74 -12.33 13.61
N ARG A 125 -12.80 -11.53 13.42
CA ARG A 125 -14.12 -11.80 14.00
C ARG A 125 -14.73 -13.10 13.47
N LYS A 126 -14.51 -13.44 12.19
CA LYS A 126 -14.94 -14.72 11.63
C LYS A 126 -14.18 -15.89 12.23
N ALA A 127 -12.87 -15.79 12.37
CA ALA A 127 -12.03 -16.84 12.93
C ALA A 127 -12.35 -17.11 14.41
N LEU A 128 -12.71 -16.06 15.16
CA LEU A 128 -13.12 -16.14 16.57
C LEU A 128 -14.62 -16.39 16.78
N GLY A 129 -15.41 -16.50 15.70
CA GLY A 129 -16.85 -16.70 15.76
C GLY A 129 -17.68 -15.47 16.19
N THR A 130 -17.05 -14.32 16.42
CA THR A 130 -17.68 -13.08 16.89
C THR A 130 -18.27 -12.20 15.78
N TRP A 131 -18.18 -12.63 14.52
CA TRP A 131 -18.71 -11.89 13.36
C TRP A 131 -20.24 -11.76 13.40
N ALA A 132 -20.72 -10.50 13.42
CA ALA A 132 -22.14 -10.14 13.42
C ALA A 132 -22.60 -9.47 12.11
N GLY A 133 -21.85 -9.63 11.01
CA GLY A 133 -22.18 -9.02 9.72
C GLY A 133 -21.68 -7.58 9.54
N SER A 134 -20.86 -7.06 10.47
CA SER A 134 -20.29 -5.71 10.39
C SER A 134 -18.86 -5.66 10.93
N THR A 135 -18.05 -4.81 10.32
CA THR A 135 -16.68 -4.46 10.74
C THR A 135 -16.65 -3.25 11.67
N ASP A 136 -17.80 -2.65 11.95
CA ASP A 136 -17.87 -1.45 12.78
C ASP A 136 -17.47 -1.77 14.24
N PRO A 137 -16.86 -0.80 14.94
CA PRO A 137 -16.62 -0.89 16.39
C PRO A 137 -17.88 -1.32 17.17
N GLY A 138 -17.73 -2.28 18.08
CA GLY A 138 -18.81 -2.77 18.95
C GLY A 138 -19.93 -3.58 18.27
N LYS A 139 -19.82 -3.89 16.97
CA LYS A 139 -20.78 -4.75 16.24
C LYS A 139 -20.32 -6.19 16.22
N THR A 140 -20.45 -6.87 17.37
CA THR A 140 -20.05 -8.26 17.56
C THR A 140 -21.15 -9.10 18.19
N LYS A 141 -20.95 -10.41 18.17
CA LYS A 141 -21.73 -11.41 18.92
C LYS A 141 -20.77 -12.29 19.72
N GLN A 142 -21.31 -13.09 20.63
CA GLN A 142 -20.56 -14.16 21.27
C GLN A 142 -20.11 -15.19 20.22
N GLY A 143 -18.82 -15.52 20.27
CA GLY A 143 -18.18 -16.58 19.48
C GLY A 143 -17.83 -17.79 20.34
N SER A 144 -17.06 -18.71 19.78
CA SER A 144 -16.55 -19.88 20.52
C SER A 144 -15.30 -20.43 19.84
N VAL A 145 -14.37 -20.94 20.66
CA VAL A 145 -13.14 -21.62 20.22
C VAL A 145 -12.89 -22.86 21.07
N THR A 146 -12.07 -23.78 20.55
CA THR A 146 -11.60 -24.94 21.30
C THR A 146 -10.12 -24.80 21.60
N ILE A 147 -9.75 -24.84 22.88
CA ILE A 147 -8.36 -24.75 23.37
C ILE A 147 -8.10 -25.98 24.24
N ALA A 148 -7.03 -26.72 23.97
CA ALA A 148 -6.66 -27.95 24.69
C ALA A 148 -7.84 -28.95 24.88
N GLY A 149 -8.74 -29.05 23.89
CA GLY A 149 -9.92 -29.92 23.93
C GLY A 149 -11.10 -29.41 24.75
N LYS A 150 -11.01 -28.22 25.36
CA LYS A 150 -12.12 -27.54 26.05
C LYS A 150 -12.72 -26.45 25.15
N THR A 151 -14.03 -26.29 25.20
CA THR A 151 -14.74 -25.23 24.48
C THR A 151 -14.87 -24.01 25.39
N PHE A 152 -14.49 -22.85 24.87
CA PHE A 152 -14.63 -21.55 25.54
C PHE A 152 -15.58 -20.67 24.74
N ASP A 153 -16.29 -19.80 25.44
CA ASP A 153 -16.98 -18.67 24.82
C ASP A 153 -15.93 -17.62 24.42
N VAL A 154 -16.22 -16.83 23.37
CA VAL A 154 -15.34 -15.73 22.96
C VAL A 154 -16.11 -14.43 22.94
N ILE A 155 -15.56 -13.41 23.59
CA ILE A 155 -16.16 -12.08 23.69
C ILE A 155 -15.15 -11.02 23.23
N GLU A 156 -15.56 -10.21 22.25
CA GLU A 156 -14.88 -8.93 21.97
C GLU A 156 -15.28 -7.96 23.08
N LEU A 157 -14.43 -7.80 24.09
CA LEU A 157 -14.66 -6.91 25.23
C LEU A 157 -14.87 -5.47 24.77
N GLU A 158 -14.02 -5.04 23.83
CA GLU A 158 -14.15 -3.76 23.14
C GLU A 158 -13.34 -3.77 21.83
N GLY A 159 -13.98 -3.37 20.74
CA GLY A 159 -13.30 -3.01 19.49
C GLY A 159 -13.40 -1.51 19.26
N LYS A 160 -12.27 -0.84 19.03
CA LYS A 160 -12.20 0.63 18.94
C LYS A 160 -11.31 1.09 17.79
N ALA A 161 -11.76 2.11 17.06
CA ALA A 161 -10.93 2.78 16.07
C ALA A 161 -9.85 3.63 16.76
N MET A 162 -8.59 3.43 16.39
CA MET A 162 -7.47 4.19 16.97
C MET A 162 -7.20 5.44 16.16
N THR A 163 -7.98 6.47 16.47
CA THR A 163 -7.90 7.80 15.86
C THR A 163 -7.23 8.78 16.82
N GLY A 164 -6.21 9.50 16.36
CA GLY A 164 -5.59 10.59 17.11
C GLY A 164 -6.52 11.80 17.24
N THR A 165 -6.18 12.71 18.15
CA THR A 165 -6.95 13.96 18.37
C THR A 165 -6.91 14.91 17.17
N ASP A 166 -5.94 14.72 16.27
CA ASP A 166 -5.77 15.40 14.99
C ASP A 166 -6.51 14.71 13.82
N GLY A 167 -7.24 13.62 14.09
CA GLY A 167 -7.94 12.83 13.09
C GLY A 167 -7.08 11.77 12.39
N SER A 168 -5.78 11.65 12.71
CA SER A 168 -4.92 10.59 12.18
C SER A 168 -5.47 9.20 12.50
N THR A 169 -5.55 8.33 11.50
CA THR A 169 -5.97 6.93 11.67
C THR A 169 -4.76 6.02 11.91
N TRP A 170 -4.99 4.79 12.38
CA TRP A 170 -3.91 3.83 12.70
C TRP A 170 -2.95 4.34 13.79
N ASN A 171 -3.44 5.17 14.70
CA ASN A 171 -2.62 5.97 15.59
C ASN A 171 -2.07 5.13 16.76
N ALA A 172 -0.74 5.04 16.88
CA ALA A 172 -0.07 4.27 17.91
C ALA A 172 -0.30 4.83 19.33
N ASN A 173 -0.31 6.16 19.51
CA ASN A 173 -0.54 6.77 20.81
C ASN A 173 -1.97 6.52 21.31
N ALA A 174 -2.96 6.62 20.41
CA ALA A 174 -4.34 6.28 20.72
C ALA A 174 -4.48 4.80 21.12
N ALA A 175 -3.70 3.90 20.51
CA ALA A 175 -3.64 2.49 20.89
C ALA A 175 -2.99 2.29 22.27
N THR A 176 -1.93 3.01 22.60
CA THR A 176 -1.30 3.02 23.94
C THR A 176 -2.31 3.46 25.01
N GLU A 177 -2.99 4.58 24.79
CA GLU A 177 -3.99 5.13 25.71
C GLU A 177 -5.19 4.18 25.89
N ALA A 178 -5.71 3.62 24.78
CA ALA A 178 -6.80 2.65 24.81
C ALA A 178 -6.40 1.40 25.61
N MET A 179 -5.19 0.87 25.36
CA MET A 179 -4.70 -0.31 26.08
C MET A 179 -4.57 -0.06 27.58
N GLY A 180 -4.04 1.10 27.99
CA GLY A 180 -3.95 1.44 29.41
C GLY A 180 -5.31 1.58 30.09
N GLY A 181 -6.29 2.15 29.39
CA GLY A 181 -7.69 2.20 29.83
C GLY A 181 -8.33 0.82 29.92
N TRP A 182 -8.14 -0.03 28.92
CA TRP A 182 -8.65 -1.41 28.91
C TRP A 182 -8.07 -2.27 30.01
N ALA A 183 -6.75 -2.20 30.22
CA ALA A 183 -6.08 -2.92 31.32
C ALA A 183 -6.64 -2.53 32.70
N THR A 184 -7.10 -1.28 32.86
CA THR A 184 -7.76 -0.81 34.10
C THR A 184 -9.22 -1.24 34.17
N LYS A 185 -9.95 -1.17 33.05
CA LYS A 185 -11.39 -1.43 32.97
C LYS A 185 -11.75 -2.92 33.02
N PHE A 186 -11.00 -3.75 32.29
CA PHE A 186 -11.28 -5.17 32.09
C PHE A 186 -10.34 -6.08 32.88
N ALA A 187 -9.17 -5.57 33.29
CA ALA A 187 -8.21 -6.28 34.14
C ALA A 187 -7.83 -7.67 33.62
N ASP A 188 -8.20 -8.72 34.35
CA ASP A 188 -7.91 -10.12 34.05
C ASP A 188 -8.88 -10.74 33.02
N GLN A 189 -9.94 -10.06 32.62
CA GLN A 189 -10.81 -10.50 31.51
C GLN A 189 -10.12 -10.43 30.14
N ILE A 190 -9.00 -9.71 30.00
CA ILE A 190 -8.28 -9.59 28.72
C ILE A 190 -7.35 -10.79 28.54
N ASP A 191 -7.75 -11.77 27.75
CA ASP A 191 -6.90 -12.94 27.44
C ASP A 191 -6.07 -12.75 26.17
N MET A 192 -6.45 -11.79 25.31
CA MET A 192 -5.73 -11.50 24.07
C MET A 192 -5.93 -10.05 23.61
N VAL A 193 -4.90 -9.47 22.99
CA VAL A 193 -4.99 -8.21 22.27
C VAL A 193 -4.85 -8.48 20.77
N VAL A 194 -5.75 -7.96 19.95
CA VAL A 194 -5.66 -8.10 18.49
C VAL A 194 -5.67 -6.73 17.86
N SER A 195 -4.86 -6.53 16.83
CA SER A 195 -4.76 -5.25 16.13
C SER A 195 -4.85 -5.43 14.63
N ASN A 196 -5.55 -4.52 13.96
CA ASN A 196 -5.53 -4.47 12.50
C ASN A 196 -4.14 -4.13 11.96
N ASN A 197 -3.20 -3.58 12.72
CA ASN A 197 -1.81 -3.44 12.26
C ASN A 197 -0.75 -3.46 13.38
N ASP A 198 0.52 -3.56 12.97
CA ASP A 198 1.68 -3.60 13.84
C ASP A 198 1.88 -2.28 14.58
N GLY A 199 1.66 -1.13 13.92
CA GLY A 199 1.85 0.18 14.57
C GLY A 199 1.00 0.35 15.83
N MET A 200 -0.28 -0.04 15.77
CA MET A 200 -1.17 -0.01 16.93
C MET A 200 -0.84 -1.13 17.93
N ALA A 201 -0.45 -2.34 17.47
CA ALA A 201 -0.06 -3.43 18.37
C ALA A 201 1.18 -3.06 19.20
N MET A 202 2.19 -2.47 18.55
CA MET A 202 3.39 -1.95 19.20
C MET A 202 3.06 -0.78 20.14
N GLY A 203 2.07 0.06 19.79
CA GLY A 203 1.52 1.07 20.69
C GLY A 203 0.91 0.47 21.96
N CYS A 204 0.08 -0.58 21.85
CA CYS A 204 -0.45 -1.29 23.02
C CYS A 204 0.66 -1.81 23.94
N LEU A 205 1.75 -2.35 23.37
CA LEU A 205 2.92 -2.81 24.14
C LEU A 205 3.67 -1.67 24.87
N GLN A 206 3.44 -0.39 24.52
CA GLN A 206 3.99 0.75 25.26
C GLN A 206 3.16 1.14 26.49
N ALA A 207 1.98 0.56 26.70
CA ALA A 207 1.17 0.86 27.88
C ALA A 207 1.92 0.40 29.15
N SER A 208 2.11 1.31 30.11
CA SER A 208 2.89 1.05 31.33
C SER A 208 2.29 -0.06 32.21
N ASN A 209 1.00 -0.34 32.04
CA ASN A 209 0.22 -1.37 32.70
C ASN A 209 -0.24 -2.47 31.73
N TYR A 210 0.48 -2.70 30.61
CA TYR A 210 0.20 -3.84 29.74
C TYR A 210 0.23 -5.15 30.55
N PRO A 211 -0.84 -5.97 30.53
CA PRO A 211 -0.89 -7.15 31.39
C PRO A 211 0.16 -8.19 30.96
N ALA A 212 1.02 -8.58 31.90
CA ALA A 212 2.10 -9.53 31.63
C ALA A 212 1.56 -10.86 31.11
N GLY A 213 2.17 -11.39 30.05
CA GLY A 213 1.81 -12.68 29.46
C GLY A 213 0.60 -12.66 28.53
N VAL A 214 -0.13 -11.55 28.41
CA VAL A 214 -1.24 -11.45 27.44
C VAL A 214 -0.71 -11.45 26.01
N PRO A 215 -1.07 -12.44 25.17
CA PRO A 215 -0.66 -12.48 23.78
C PRO A 215 -1.24 -11.31 22.98
N ILE A 216 -0.45 -10.83 22.02
CA ILE A 216 -0.84 -9.75 21.13
C ILE A 216 -0.49 -10.05 19.68
N PHE A 217 -1.43 -9.75 18.79
CA PHE A 217 -1.29 -9.98 17.35
C PHE A 217 -1.38 -8.68 16.56
N GLY A 218 -0.42 -8.49 15.65
CA GLY A 218 -0.38 -7.39 14.70
C GLY A 218 -0.66 -7.82 13.26
N TYR A 219 -0.34 -6.92 12.34
CA TYR A 219 -0.38 -7.12 10.89
C TYR A 219 0.56 -6.10 10.26
N ASP A 220 1.42 -6.52 9.33
CA ASP A 220 2.22 -5.75 8.36
C ASP A 220 3.64 -6.36 8.24
N ALA A 221 4.11 -7.01 9.31
CA ALA A 221 5.48 -7.47 9.49
C ALA A 221 6.51 -6.32 9.45
N ASN A 222 6.20 -5.22 10.14
CA ASN A 222 7.15 -4.11 10.33
C ASN A 222 8.40 -4.60 11.07
N ALA A 223 9.55 -3.96 10.82
CA ALA A 223 10.83 -4.42 11.36
C ALA A 223 10.85 -4.50 12.90
N ASP A 224 10.25 -3.52 13.58
CA ASP A 224 10.09 -3.48 15.03
C ASP A 224 9.15 -4.59 15.55
N ALA A 225 8.05 -4.86 14.84
CA ALA A 225 7.15 -5.97 15.13
C ALA A 225 7.83 -7.33 14.94
N ILE A 226 8.62 -7.52 13.88
CA ILE A 226 9.41 -8.74 13.66
C ILE A 226 10.44 -8.94 14.78
N GLU A 227 11.11 -7.88 15.22
CA GLU A 227 12.01 -7.93 16.36
C GLU A 227 11.26 -8.28 17.65
N ALA A 228 10.08 -7.68 17.87
CA ALA A 228 9.22 -7.99 19.01
C ALA A 228 8.74 -9.45 19.00
N VAL A 229 8.43 -10.02 17.84
CA VAL A 229 8.14 -11.46 17.69
C VAL A 229 9.34 -12.30 18.07
N GLY A 230 10.54 -11.94 17.61
CA GLY A 230 11.78 -12.63 17.98
C GLY A 230 12.05 -12.62 19.49
N LYS A 231 11.76 -11.48 20.15
CA LYS A 231 11.86 -11.31 21.61
C LYS A 231 10.73 -11.97 22.40
N GLY A 232 9.66 -12.39 21.74
CA GLY A 232 8.46 -12.94 22.38
C GLY A 232 7.56 -11.90 23.04
N LEU A 233 7.68 -10.62 22.65
CA LEU A 233 6.81 -9.53 23.11
C LEU A 233 5.53 -9.45 22.27
N LEU A 234 5.66 -9.58 20.94
CA LEU A 234 4.53 -9.72 20.01
C LEU A 234 4.34 -11.20 19.70
N THR A 235 3.12 -11.73 19.78
CA THR A 235 2.86 -13.16 19.59
C THR A 235 2.95 -13.56 18.12
N GLY A 236 2.45 -12.68 17.24
CA GLY A 236 2.56 -12.86 15.80
C GLY A 236 2.10 -11.64 15.02
N THR A 237 2.45 -11.61 13.74
CA THR A 237 2.00 -10.61 12.77
C THR A 237 1.77 -11.27 11.41
N VAL A 238 1.29 -10.53 10.42
CA VAL A 238 1.10 -11.01 9.05
C VAL A 238 1.95 -10.17 8.12
N SER A 239 2.85 -10.80 7.36
CA SER A 239 3.55 -10.11 6.27
C SER A 239 2.64 -10.03 5.05
N GLN A 240 2.49 -8.81 4.55
CA GLN A 240 1.87 -8.51 3.25
C GLN A 240 2.89 -8.47 2.11
N ASN A 241 4.13 -8.93 2.33
CA ASN A 241 5.21 -8.94 1.34
C ASN A 241 5.48 -7.56 0.71
N VAL A 242 5.80 -6.57 1.56
CA VAL A 242 6.05 -5.18 1.14
C VAL A 242 7.13 -5.05 0.05
N ASP A 243 8.20 -5.82 0.11
CA ASP A 243 9.26 -5.82 -0.91
C ASP A 243 8.74 -6.31 -2.27
N ALA A 244 7.84 -7.29 -2.28
CA ALA A 244 7.18 -7.75 -3.50
C ALA A 244 6.25 -6.68 -4.07
N GLN A 245 5.47 -6.01 -3.22
CA GLN A 245 4.59 -4.91 -3.66
C GLN A 245 5.40 -3.74 -4.23
N ALA A 246 6.43 -3.27 -3.51
CA ALA A 246 7.29 -2.17 -3.96
C ALA A 246 7.99 -2.50 -5.28
N THR A 247 8.54 -3.71 -5.40
CA THR A 247 9.16 -4.19 -6.65
C THR A 247 8.13 -4.27 -7.76
N ALA A 248 6.94 -4.84 -7.52
CA ALA A 248 5.90 -4.96 -8.52
C ALA A 248 5.39 -3.60 -9.01
N THR A 249 5.22 -2.60 -8.12
CA THR A 249 4.89 -1.22 -8.50
C THR A 249 5.89 -0.68 -9.51
N LEU A 250 7.19 -0.83 -9.24
CA LEU A 250 8.26 -0.35 -10.11
C LEU A 250 8.40 -1.21 -11.38
N GLN A 251 8.24 -2.52 -11.29
CA GLN A 251 8.41 -3.46 -12.40
C GLN A 251 7.28 -3.33 -13.43
N VAL A 252 6.03 -3.14 -12.99
CA VAL A 252 4.91 -2.87 -13.92
C VAL A 252 5.19 -1.59 -14.72
N LEU A 253 5.64 -0.53 -14.05
CA LEU A 253 6.05 0.72 -14.70
C LEU A 253 7.23 0.49 -15.65
N ARG A 254 8.26 -0.23 -15.21
CA ARG A 254 9.44 -0.58 -16.01
C ARG A 254 9.04 -1.29 -17.30
N ASN A 255 8.24 -2.35 -17.18
CA ASN A 255 7.76 -3.15 -18.30
C ASN A 255 7.01 -2.27 -19.32
N LEU A 256 6.08 -1.43 -18.85
CA LEU A 256 5.31 -0.53 -19.72
C LEU A 256 6.21 0.50 -20.42
N LEU A 257 7.20 1.04 -19.71
CA LEU A 257 8.15 2.02 -20.25
C LEU A 257 9.20 1.43 -21.21
N ASP A 258 9.42 0.12 -21.14
CA ASP A 258 10.21 -0.67 -22.10
C ASP A 258 9.36 -1.18 -23.27
N GLY A 259 8.05 -0.88 -23.28
CA GLY A 259 7.15 -1.20 -24.37
C GLY A 259 6.59 -2.63 -24.33
N LEU A 260 6.71 -3.34 -23.21
CA LEU A 260 6.03 -4.62 -23.02
C LEU A 260 4.51 -4.42 -23.04
N LYS A 261 3.79 -5.45 -23.49
CA LYS A 261 2.33 -5.42 -23.68
C LYS A 261 1.72 -6.74 -23.22
N GLY A 262 0.40 -6.74 -23.04
CA GLY A 262 -0.35 -7.94 -22.67
C GLY A 262 0.13 -8.52 -21.34
N THR A 263 0.25 -9.85 -21.28
CA THR A 263 0.65 -10.56 -20.05
C THR A 263 2.03 -10.18 -19.55
N ASP A 264 2.95 -9.82 -20.45
CA ASP A 264 4.34 -9.53 -20.08
C ASP A 264 4.45 -8.36 -19.09
N VAL A 265 3.51 -7.42 -19.12
CA VAL A 265 3.46 -6.27 -18.20
C VAL A 265 3.39 -6.71 -16.75
N TYR A 266 2.62 -7.75 -16.43
CA TYR A 266 2.39 -8.22 -15.06
C TYR A 266 3.05 -9.57 -14.75
N THR A 267 3.78 -10.18 -15.70
CA THR A 267 4.52 -11.42 -15.47
C THR A 267 6.03 -11.25 -15.46
N LYS A 268 6.62 -10.43 -16.34
CA LYS A 268 8.08 -10.29 -16.45
C LYS A 268 8.64 -9.49 -15.28
N GLY A 269 9.65 -10.04 -14.60
CA GLY A 269 10.19 -9.48 -13.37
C GLY A 269 9.33 -9.75 -12.13
N ILE A 270 8.15 -10.36 -12.30
CA ILE A 270 7.16 -10.57 -11.24
C ILE A 270 7.03 -12.07 -10.97
N THR A 271 6.32 -12.81 -11.82
CA THR A 271 6.14 -14.27 -11.69
C THR A 271 7.10 -15.07 -12.57
N ALA A 272 7.64 -14.44 -13.62
CA ALA A 272 8.64 -14.98 -14.52
C ALA A 272 9.84 -14.01 -14.61
N ALA A 273 11.02 -14.53 -14.94
CA ALA A 273 12.19 -13.69 -15.15
C ALA A 273 11.97 -12.67 -16.29
N ASP A 274 12.42 -11.43 -16.09
CA ASP A 274 12.52 -10.44 -17.18
C ASP A 274 13.78 -10.65 -18.03
N SER A 275 14.03 -9.74 -18.98
CA SER A 275 15.21 -9.77 -19.85
C SER A 275 16.54 -9.58 -19.10
N TYR A 276 16.51 -9.13 -17.85
CA TYR A 276 17.67 -8.93 -16.98
C TYR A 276 17.86 -10.07 -15.97
N GLY A 277 16.96 -11.07 -16.01
CA GLY A 277 16.95 -12.18 -15.06
C GLY A 277 16.35 -11.82 -13.70
N ASN A 278 15.76 -10.63 -13.54
CA ASN A 278 15.08 -10.23 -12.31
C ASN A 278 13.77 -10.98 -12.18
N LYS A 279 13.42 -11.37 -10.95
CA LYS A 279 12.13 -11.96 -10.60
C LYS A 279 11.86 -11.77 -9.11
N ILE A 280 10.66 -11.34 -8.75
CA ILE A 280 10.18 -11.32 -7.36
C ILE A 280 10.15 -12.76 -6.81
N SER A 281 10.78 -12.95 -5.65
CA SER A 281 10.88 -14.25 -4.98
C SER A 281 9.58 -14.64 -4.29
N ALA A 282 8.87 -13.66 -3.70
CA ALA A 282 7.59 -13.92 -3.03
C ALA A 282 6.48 -14.26 -4.05
N PRO A 283 5.46 -15.06 -3.65
CA PRO A 283 4.33 -15.32 -4.53
C PRO A 283 3.53 -14.03 -4.82
N VAL A 284 3.28 -13.79 -6.11
CA VAL A 284 2.47 -12.68 -6.62
C VAL A 284 1.46 -13.23 -7.63
N GLN A 285 0.25 -12.69 -7.61
CA GLN A 285 -0.85 -13.05 -8.49
C GLN A 285 -1.29 -11.84 -9.33
N TYR A 286 -2.02 -12.08 -10.41
CA TYR A 286 -2.68 -11.04 -11.19
C TYR A 286 -4.19 -11.31 -11.27
N TRP A 287 -4.99 -10.31 -10.88
CA TRP A 287 -6.45 -10.32 -10.97
C TRP A 287 -6.87 -9.46 -12.16
N ALA A 288 -7.27 -10.13 -13.24
CA ALA A 288 -7.48 -9.50 -14.54
C ALA A 288 -8.71 -8.58 -14.59
N ASP A 289 -9.76 -8.93 -13.84
CA ASP A 289 -11.02 -8.18 -13.76
C ASP A 289 -10.85 -6.78 -13.17
N VAL A 290 -9.89 -6.61 -12.26
CA VAL A 290 -9.58 -5.33 -11.59
C VAL A 290 -8.17 -4.80 -11.89
N LYS A 291 -7.45 -5.41 -12.84
CA LYS A 291 -6.09 -5.04 -13.28
C LYS A 291 -5.10 -4.93 -12.10
N ALA A 292 -5.19 -5.86 -11.14
CA ALA A 292 -4.44 -5.81 -9.89
C ALA A 292 -3.32 -6.86 -9.84
N VAL A 293 -2.11 -6.44 -9.46
CA VAL A 293 -0.99 -7.32 -9.12
C VAL A 293 -0.92 -7.43 -7.60
N MET A 294 -1.11 -8.65 -7.09
CA MET A 294 -1.39 -8.91 -5.67
C MET A 294 -0.31 -9.79 -5.05
N ALA A 295 0.45 -9.26 -4.10
CA ALA A 295 1.37 -10.05 -3.29
C ALA A 295 0.59 -10.94 -2.31
N ALA A 296 1.11 -12.15 -2.04
CA ALA A 296 0.50 -13.05 -1.07
C ALA A 296 0.71 -12.58 0.38
N ASN A 297 -0.18 -12.96 1.29
CA ASN A 297 0.00 -12.75 2.73
C ASN A 297 0.58 -13.99 3.40
N SER A 298 1.29 -13.81 4.51
CA SER A 298 1.88 -14.91 5.28
C SER A 298 1.93 -14.61 6.77
N GLY A 299 1.50 -15.57 7.60
CA GLY A 299 1.63 -15.46 9.05
C GLY A 299 3.09 -15.52 9.48
N VAL A 300 3.45 -14.64 10.41
CA VAL A 300 4.79 -14.54 10.99
C VAL A 300 4.69 -14.78 12.50
N THR A 301 5.44 -15.77 12.95
CA THR A 301 5.52 -16.22 14.34
C THR A 301 6.99 -16.34 14.75
N LYS A 302 7.24 -16.67 16.01
CA LYS A 302 8.58 -17.00 16.51
C LYS A 302 9.27 -18.12 15.73
N ALA A 303 8.52 -19.00 15.05
CA ALA A 303 9.07 -20.09 14.27
C ALA A 303 9.73 -19.63 12.96
N ASN A 304 9.26 -18.52 12.35
CA ASN A 304 9.69 -18.09 11.02
C ASN A 304 10.10 -16.60 10.92
N TYR A 305 10.06 -15.82 12.00
CA TYR A 305 10.37 -14.38 11.98
C TYR A 305 11.73 -14.03 11.36
N LYS A 306 12.72 -14.94 11.45
CA LYS A 306 14.06 -14.75 10.85
C LYS A 306 14.02 -14.55 9.34
N ASN A 307 12.99 -15.07 8.66
CA ASN A 307 12.78 -14.89 7.23
C ASN A 307 12.31 -13.48 6.86
N TYR A 308 11.93 -12.68 7.86
CA TYR A 308 11.33 -11.34 7.70
C TYR A 308 12.15 -10.25 8.39
N LEU A 309 13.40 -10.55 8.81
CA LEU A 309 14.25 -9.56 9.49
C LEU A 309 14.52 -8.34 8.59
N GLY A 310 14.33 -7.16 9.17
CA GLY A 310 14.57 -5.89 8.51
C GLY A 310 15.97 -5.81 7.89
N GLY A 311 16.05 -5.24 6.69
CA GLY A 311 17.30 -5.11 5.93
C GLY A 311 17.60 -6.29 4.99
N THR A 312 16.89 -7.41 5.12
CA THR A 312 16.92 -8.47 4.09
C THR A 312 16.05 -8.03 2.92
N ARG A 313 16.65 -7.86 1.74
CA ARG A 313 15.97 -7.49 0.50
C ARG A 313 15.94 -8.67 -0.46
N ASP A 314 15.04 -8.62 -1.43
CA ASP A 314 14.88 -9.68 -2.42
C ASP A 314 16.09 -9.76 -3.35
N ALA A 315 16.94 -10.77 -3.14
CA ALA A 315 18.13 -11.02 -3.94
C ALA A 315 17.82 -11.44 -5.40
N GLY A 316 16.56 -11.74 -5.70
CA GLY A 316 16.05 -11.96 -7.05
C GLY A 316 16.00 -10.69 -7.90
N ILE A 317 16.16 -9.50 -7.29
CA ILE A 317 16.17 -8.22 -7.98
C ILE A 317 17.59 -7.63 -7.96
N LYS A 318 18.14 -7.40 -9.15
CA LYS A 318 19.51 -6.97 -9.38
C LYS A 318 19.54 -5.77 -10.32
N GLN A 319 20.71 -5.13 -10.38
CA GLN A 319 20.95 -3.96 -11.22
C GLN A 319 20.72 -4.31 -12.70
N THR A 320 19.79 -3.59 -13.32
CA THR A 320 19.52 -3.62 -14.76
C THR A 320 20.39 -2.58 -15.48
N ASN A 321 20.53 -2.74 -16.80
CA ASN A 321 21.08 -1.73 -17.71
C ASN A 321 19.98 -1.13 -18.62
N ALA A 322 18.71 -1.21 -18.21
CA ALA A 322 17.57 -0.61 -18.91
C ALA A 322 17.75 0.91 -19.08
N PRO A 323 17.15 1.57 -20.08
CA PRO A 323 17.18 3.02 -20.17
C PRO A 323 16.60 3.68 -18.92
N LYS A 324 17.29 4.70 -18.41
CA LYS A 324 16.85 5.44 -17.22
C LYS A 324 15.48 6.08 -17.45
N LYS A 325 14.58 5.98 -16.47
CA LYS A 325 13.23 6.58 -16.51
C LYS A 325 12.92 7.36 -15.23
N LYS A 326 12.05 8.35 -15.33
CA LYS A 326 11.61 9.20 -14.21
C LYS A 326 10.19 8.86 -13.81
N VAL A 327 9.97 8.61 -12.52
CA VAL A 327 8.65 8.30 -11.96
C VAL A 327 8.32 9.29 -10.85
N LEU A 328 7.12 9.86 -10.88
CA LEU A 328 6.56 10.60 -9.75
C LEU A 328 5.65 9.67 -8.95
N LEU A 329 5.91 9.55 -7.66
CA LEU A 329 5.18 8.69 -6.74
C LEU A 329 4.60 9.50 -5.58
N THR A 330 3.31 9.29 -5.28
CA THR A 330 2.68 9.87 -4.09
C THR A 330 2.62 8.85 -2.95
N ILE A 331 2.70 9.35 -1.71
CA ILE A 331 2.40 8.61 -0.47
C ILE A 331 1.33 9.41 0.27
N TYR A 332 0.22 8.76 0.64
CA TYR A 332 -0.95 9.48 1.16
C TYR A 332 -0.66 10.18 2.50
N ASN A 333 0.17 9.58 3.35
CA ASN A 333 0.45 10.03 4.70
C ASN A 333 1.92 9.80 5.07
N SER A 334 2.67 10.87 5.34
CA SER A 334 4.05 10.74 5.83
C SER A 334 4.16 10.16 7.25
N GLY A 335 3.10 10.25 8.04
CA GLY A 335 3.04 9.70 9.41
C GLY A 335 2.60 8.24 9.49
N ASP A 336 2.26 7.61 8.37
CA ASP A 336 1.91 6.18 8.35
C ASP A 336 3.17 5.33 8.61
N ASN A 337 3.17 4.57 9.72
CA ASN A 337 4.35 3.80 10.12
C ASN A 337 4.72 2.71 9.09
N PHE A 338 3.74 2.04 8.50
CA PHE A 338 4.00 1.00 7.51
C PHE A 338 4.64 1.59 6.24
N LEU A 339 4.08 2.69 5.72
CA LEU A 339 4.62 3.32 4.51
C LEU A 339 5.99 3.95 4.76
N SER A 340 6.18 4.65 5.88
CA SER A 340 7.42 5.35 6.19
C SER A 340 8.58 4.42 6.55
N SER A 341 8.33 3.36 7.33
CA SER A 341 9.38 2.45 7.84
C SER A 341 9.64 1.23 6.94
N SER A 342 8.66 0.82 6.13
CA SER A 342 8.74 -0.43 5.34
C SER A 342 8.67 -0.17 3.84
N TYR A 343 7.58 0.43 3.35
CA TYR A 343 7.33 0.57 1.90
C TYR A 343 8.28 1.55 1.23
N LEU A 344 8.46 2.75 1.80
CA LEU A 344 9.32 3.80 1.26
C LEU A 344 10.80 3.35 1.19
N PRO A 345 11.39 2.71 2.22
CA PRO A 345 12.72 2.11 2.11
C PRO A 345 12.83 1.03 1.02
N ALA A 346 11.81 0.18 0.86
CA ALA A 346 11.79 -0.83 -0.22
C ALA A 346 11.79 -0.15 -1.60
N LEU A 347 10.92 0.84 -1.84
CA LEU A 347 10.90 1.61 -3.10
C LEU A 347 12.26 2.25 -3.40
N LYS A 348 12.88 2.88 -2.42
CA LYS A 348 14.21 3.52 -2.56
C LYS A 348 15.32 2.51 -2.85
N TYR A 349 15.18 1.28 -2.37
CA TYR A 349 16.14 0.20 -2.64
C TYR A 349 15.99 -0.35 -4.07
N TYR A 350 14.77 -0.67 -4.51
CA TYR A 350 14.54 -1.33 -5.81
C TYR A 350 14.55 -0.36 -7.01
N ALA A 351 14.15 0.89 -6.84
CA ALA A 351 14.11 1.87 -7.93
C ALA A 351 15.46 2.03 -8.68
N PRO A 352 16.62 2.23 -8.03
CA PRO A 352 17.89 2.32 -8.74
C PRO A 352 18.29 1.01 -9.44
N LEU A 353 17.95 -0.15 -8.87
CA LEU A 353 18.21 -1.45 -9.49
C LEU A 353 17.45 -1.58 -10.83
N LEU A 354 16.23 -1.05 -10.92
CA LEU A 354 15.41 -1.03 -12.13
C LEU A 354 15.68 0.18 -13.05
N ASN A 355 16.73 0.95 -12.75
CA ASN A 355 17.10 2.21 -13.39
C ASN A 355 15.94 3.23 -13.46
N ILE A 356 15.20 3.35 -12.37
CA ILE A 356 14.12 4.32 -12.17
C ILE A 356 14.59 5.41 -11.21
N GLU A 357 14.54 6.65 -11.67
CA GLU A 357 14.67 7.86 -10.85
C GLU A 357 13.32 8.19 -10.24
N LEU A 358 13.20 7.93 -8.94
CA LEU A 358 11.95 8.08 -8.20
C LEU A 358 11.89 9.43 -7.50
N THR A 359 10.92 10.26 -7.87
CA THR A 359 10.55 11.47 -7.12
C THR A 359 9.35 11.15 -6.25
N ILE A 360 9.46 11.41 -4.94
CA ILE A 360 8.44 11.03 -3.96
C ILE A 360 7.87 12.28 -3.30
N VAL A 361 6.55 12.39 -3.31
CA VAL A 361 5.82 13.43 -2.59
C VAL A 361 4.88 12.77 -1.57
N GLN A 362 4.75 13.38 -0.39
CA GLN A 362 4.00 12.80 0.72
C GLN A 362 2.91 13.76 1.20
N GLY A 363 1.71 13.24 1.47
CA GLY A 363 0.58 13.96 2.04
C GLY A 363 0.52 13.90 3.56
N ASP A 364 -0.58 14.43 4.10
CA ASP A 364 -0.88 14.51 5.54
C ASP A 364 -1.78 13.37 6.04
N GLY A 365 -2.25 12.49 5.15
CA GLY A 365 -3.18 11.41 5.45
C GLY A 365 -4.65 11.82 5.63
N GLN A 366 -4.97 13.11 5.52
CA GLN A 366 -6.30 13.65 5.78
C GLN A 366 -6.93 14.29 4.54
N ASN A 367 -6.17 15.18 3.90
CA ASN A 367 -6.62 16.02 2.81
C ASN A 367 -6.00 15.54 1.49
N GLU A 368 -6.83 15.21 0.51
CA GLU A 368 -6.33 14.79 -0.81
C GLU A 368 -5.48 15.89 -1.49
N SER A 369 -5.79 17.16 -1.21
CA SER A 369 -5.00 18.31 -1.69
C SER A 369 -3.54 18.26 -1.24
N SER A 370 -3.25 17.70 -0.06
CA SER A 370 -1.87 17.57 0.45
C SER A 370 -0.97 16.72 -0.46
N CYS A 371 -1.56 15.77 -1.20
CA CYS A 371 -0.92 15.01 -2.26
C CYS A 371 -1.07 15.69 -3.63
N LEU A 372 -2.30 16.09 -4.01
CA LEU A 372 -2.60 16.64 -5.33
C LEU A 372 -1.80 17.90 -5.64
N ASP A 373 -1.60 18.79 -4.67
CA ASP A 373 -0.84 20.04 -4.86
C ASP A 373 0.64 19.78 -5.13
N LYS A 374 1.15 18.63 -4.63
CA LYS A 374 2.51 18.15 -4.88
C LYS A 374 2.61 17.26 -6.12
N PHE A 375 1.48 16.71 -6.59
CA PHE A 375 1.37 15.99 -7.86
C PHE A 375 1.26 16.97 -9.03
N THR A 376 2.39 17.58 -9.38
CA THR A 376 2.51 18.66 -10.37
C THR A 376 3.77 18.52 -11.22
N ASN A 377 3.99 19.41 -12.18
CA ASN A 377 5.10 19.37 -13.13
C ASN A 377 5.20 18.03 -13.89
N LEU A 378 4.03 17.47 -14.23
CA LEU A 378 3.85 16.09 -14.69
C LEU A 378 4.57 15.77 -16.01
N ASN A 379 4.82 16.79 -16.83
CA ASN A 379 5.58 16.67 -18.08
C ASN A 379 7.04 16.23 -17.87
N ASN A 380 7.59 16.38 -16.66
CA ASN A 380 8.97 15.99 -16.34
C ASN A 380 9.16 14.49 -16.06
N PHE A 381 8.06 13.72 -16.02
CA PHE A 381 8.06 12.31 -15.63
C PHE A 381 7.60 11.42 -16.78
N ASP A 382 8.13 10.21 -16.83
CA ASP A 382 7.77 9.18 -17.81
C ASP A 382 6.53 8.38 -17.38
N ALA A 383 6.30 8.25 -16.07
CA ALA A 383 5.16 7.54 -15.51
C ALA A 383 4.82 7.98 -14.07
N PHE A 384 3.71 7.47 -13.54
CA PHE A 384 3.17 7.86 -12.25
C PHE A 384 2.81 6.65 -11.38
N ALA A 385 3.07 6.76 -10.08
CA ALA A 385 2.55 5.85 -9.06
C ALA A 385 1.75 6.64 -8.03
N VAL A 386 0.53 6.21 -7.72
CA VAL A 386 -0.39 6.98 -6.88
C VAL A 386 -0.87 6.15 -5.69
N ASN A 387 -0.62 6.67 -4.50
CA ASN A 387 -1.23 6.24 -3.25
C ASN A 387 -2.08 7.41 -2.73
N MET A 388 -3.40 7.23 -2.78
CA MET A 388 -4.40 8.28 -2.57
C MET A 388 -4.80 8.40 -1.11
N VAL A 389 -5.19 9.58 -0.66
CA VAL A 389 -5.73 9.75 0.70
C VAL A 389 -7.09 9.07 0.81
N LYS A 390 -8.02 9.34 -0.10
CA LYS A 390 -9.33 8.68 -0.18
C LYS A 390 -9.37 7.74 -1.37
N THR A 391 -9.93 6.55 -1.18
CA THR A 391 -9.97 5.51 -2.21
C THR A 391 -10.85 5.87 -3.40
N ASN A 392 -11.75 6.84 -3.27
CA ASN A 392 -12.58 7.36 -4.36
C ASN A 392 -11.98 8.59 -5.08
N SER A 393 -10.73 8.97 -4.81
CA SER A 393 -10.10 10.16 -5.40
C SER A 393 -9.40 9.90 -6.74
N GLY A 394 -9.54 8.71 -7.34
CA GLY A 394 -8.78 8.35 -8.55
C GLY A 394 -8.99 9.32 -9.70
N SER A 395 -10.20 9.84 -9.87
CA SER A 395 -10.51 10.85 -10.88
C SER A 395 -9.70 12.12 -10.70
N ASN A 396 -9.45 12.58 -9.45
CA ASN A 396 -8.70 13.80 -9.17
C ASN A 396 -7.24 13.73 -9.70
N TYR A 397 -6.63 12.55 -9.67
CA TYR A 397 -5.30 12.34 -10.23
C TYR A 397 -5.34 12.24 -11.75
N THR A 398 -6.29 11.48 -12.31
CA THR A 398 -6.41 11.33 -13.76
C THR A 398 -6.80 12.63 -14.46
N ASP A 399 -7.56 13.51 -13.80
CA ASP A 399 -7.91 14.83 -14.31
C ASP A 399 -6.67 15.70 -14.56
N LYS A 400 -5.66 15.60 -13.69
CA LYS A 400 -4.38 16.28 -13.87
C LYS A 400 -3.54 15.70 -15.01
N LEU A 401 -3.82 14.47 -15.43
CA LEU A 401 -3.10 13.75 -16.49
C LEU A 401 -3.79 13.88 -17.86
N LYS A 402 -4.97 14.50 -17.96
CA LYS A 402 -5.74 14.61 -19.21
C LYS A 402 -4.99 15.29 -20.35
N TYR A 403 -4.13 16.26 -20.03
CA TYR A 403 -3.51 17.16 -21.00
C TYR A 403 -1.98 17.11 -20.98
#